data_AF-A0A1H6JTM6-F1
#
_entry.id   AF-A0A1H6JTM6-F1
#
_cell.length_a   1.000
_cell.length_b   1.000
_cell.length_c   1.000
_cell.angle_alpha   90.00
_cell.angle_beta   90.00
_cell.angle_gamma   90.00
#
_symmetry.space_group_name_H-M   'P 1'
#
loop_
_entity.id
_entity.type
_entity.pdbx_description
1 polymer ?
#
loop_
_entity_poly.entity_id
_entity_poly.type
_entity_poly.pdbx_seq_one_letter_code
_entity_poly.pdbx_strand_id
1 'polypeptide(L)'
;MWLLLLKFLTAHFLGDFVFQTRKMVQNKKKPVYFLAHIAIHAFLLCVFLFNDNMWWAIIFVVLFHALFDWLKLKLTKKIKIPVLFLVDQLLHILTITTVLIVFSTLRISFDFINQPEFWLILIAIVLVTQVTAVFIRILLSPYQNHKKITPLNDTDQKVLFNAGKYIGILERLFIFGFVVANFWEGIGFLLAAKSIFRFGDLNNAKERHLTEYVLIGTFLSFGSAIVVGLIFNHVIKNLL
;
A
#
# COMPACT_ATOMS: atom_id res chain seq x y z
N MET A 1 -18.79 -11.06 -23.37
CA MET A 1 -17.52 -10.71 -24.05
C MET A 1 -17.71 -9.61 -25.09
N TRP A 2 -18.44 -9.87 -26.18
CA TRP A 2 -18.60 -8.91 -27.28
C TRP A 2 -19.19 -7.57 -26.85
N LEU A 3 -20.21 -7.56 -25.98
CA LEU A 3 -20.77 -6.31 -25.45
C LEU A 3 -19.74 -5.46 -24.70
N LEU A 4 -18.90 -6.08 -23.86
CA LEU A 4 -17.84 -5.38 -23.13
C LEU A 4 -16.80 -4.81 -24.10
N LEU A 5 -16.38 -5.61 -25.08
CA LEU A 5 -15.45 -5.15 -26.13
C LEU A 5 -15.99 -3.92 -26.86
N LEU A 6 -17.27 -3.96 -27.26
CA LEU A 6 -17.92 -2.83 -27.92
C LEU A 6 -17.95 -1.60 -27.00
N LYS A 7 -18.32 -1.74 -25.72
CA LYS A 7 -18.30 -0.62 -24.75
C LYS A 7 -16.91 0.00 -24.61
N PHE A 8 -15.85 -0.82 -24.44
CA PHE A 8 -14.48 -0.33 -24.35
C PHE A 8 -14.02 0.36 -25.64
N LEU A 9 -14.31 -0.22 -26.80
CA LEU A 9 -13.97 0.38 -28.10
C LEU A 9 -14.74 1.69 -28.34
N THR A 10 -16.02 1.76 -27.96
CA THR A 10 -16.80 3.00 -28.04
C THR A 10 -16.21 4.08 -27.14
N ALA A 11 -15.84 3.76 -25.90
CA ALA A 11 -15.17 4.70 -25.00
C ALA A 11 -13.85 5.21 -25.60
N HIS A 12 -13.03 4.31 -26.15
CA HIS A 12 -11.76 4.63 -26.79
C HIS A 12 -11.95 5.58 -27.98
N PHE A 13 -12.82 5.21 -28.94
CA PHE A 13 -13.04 6.02 -30.13
C PHE A 13 -13.68 7.37 -29.83
N LEU A 14 -14.61 7.45 -28.87
CA LEU A 14 -15.14 8.73 -28.43
C LEU A 14 -14.06 9.59 -27.77
N GLY A 15 -13.21 9.01 -26.93
CA GLY A 15 -12.13 9.73 -26.25
C GLY A 15 -11.09 10.30 -27.24
N ASP A 16 -10.62 9.49 -28.18
CA ASP A 16 -9.55 9.86 -29.13
C ASP A 16 -10.03 10.74 -30.29
N PHE A 17 -11.23 10.49 -30.83
CA PHE A 17 -11.66 11.14 -32.08
C PHE A 17 -12.75 12.19 -31.90
N VAL A 18 -13.58 12.09 -30.86
CA VAL A 18 -14.70 13.02 -30.64
C VAL A 18 -14.34 14.07 -29.59
N PHE A 19 -13.86 13.64 -28.43
CA PHE A 19 -13.61 14.52 -27.28
C PHE A 19 -12.18 15.06 -27.21
N GLN A 20 -11.22 14.49 -27.94
CA GLN A 20 -9.87 15.04 -28.05
C GLN A 20 -9.87 16.29 -28.95
N THR A 21 -9.88 17.47 -28.33
CA THR A 21 -9.91 18.73 -29.07
C THR A 21 -8.57 19.08 -29.75
N ARG A 22 -8.60 19.89 -30.82
CA ARG A 22 -7.39 20.41 -31.48
C ARG A 22 -6.42 21.11 -30.52
N LYS A 23 -6.96 21.87 -29.55
CA LYS A 23 -6.16 22.56 -28.52
C LYS A 23 -5.37 21.57 -27.65
N MET A 24 -6.00 20.44 -27.28
CA MET A 24 -5.36 19.37 -26.52
C MET A 24 -4.23 18.72 -27.31
N VAL A 25 -4.45 18.41 -28.59
CA VAL A 25 -3.42 17.81 -29.44
C VAL A 25 -2.21 18.72 -29.59
N GLN A 26 -2.42 20.01 -29.87
CA GLN A 26 -1.33 20.98 -30.01
C GLN A 26 -0.53 21.19 -28.72
N ASN A 27 -1.19 21.09 -27.56
CA ASN A 27 -0.59 21.31 -26.25
C ASN A 27 -0.32 20.00 -25.49
N LYS A 28 -0.36 18.83 -26.13
CA LYS A 28 -0.33 17.51 -25.46
C LYS A 28 0.92 17.26 -24.62
N LYS A 29 2.01 17.99 -24.85
CA LYS A 29 3.23 17.97 -24.02
C LYS A 29 3.06 18.60 -22.63
N LYS A 30 2.06 19.47 -22.45
CA LYS A 30 1.76 20.09 -21.16
C LYS A 30 0.94 19.11 -20.31
N PRO A 31 1.28 18.91 -19.02
CA PRO A 31 0.66 17.87 -18.19
C PRO A 31 -0.85 18.06 -18.04
N VAL A 32 -1.35 19.30 -18.01
CA VAL A 32 -2.78 19.59 -17.88
C VAL A 32 -3.59 19.01 -19.04
N TYR A 33 -3.14 19.19 -20.29
CA TYR A 33 -3.87 18.70 -21.46
C TYR A 33 -3.76 17.17 -21.61
N PHE A 34 -2.61 16.61 -21.23
CA PHE A 34 -2.40 15.16 -21.20
C PHE A 34 -3.30 14.49 -20.15
N LEU A 35 -3.33 15.01 -18.92
CA LEU A 35 -4.18 14.50 -17.85
C LEU A 35 -5.66 14.70 -18.16
N ALA A 36 -6.05 15.84 -18.75
CA ALA A 36 -7.43 16.07 -19.18
C ALA A 36 -7.88 15.03 -20.21
N HIS A 37 -7.01 14.66 -21.15
CA HIS A 37 -7.31 13.61 -22.11
C HIS A 37 -7.50 12.25 -21.43
N ILE A 38 -6.58 11.85 -20.55
CA ILE A 38 -6.70 10.60 -19.79
C ILE A 38 -7.97 10.58 -18.94
N ALA A 39 -8.31 11.71 -18.32
CA ALA A 39 -9.53 11.85 -17.53
C ALA A 39 -10.80 11.66 -18.37
N ILE A 40 -10.81 12.10 -19.62
CA ILE A 40 -11.92 11.83 -20.56
C ILE A 40 -12.07 10.32 -20.80
N HIS A 41 -10.98 9.60 -21.07
CA HIS A 41 -11.02 8.14 -21.26
C HIS A 41 -11.50 7.43 -19.99
N ALA A 42 -10.97 7.81 -18.83
CA ALA A 42 -11.42 7.26 -17.55
C ALA A 42 -12.91 7.52 -17.30
N PHE A 43 -13.38 8.75 -17.54
CA PHE A 43 -14.77 9.12 -17.39
C PHE A 43 -15.70 8.32 -18.32
N LEU A 44 -15.38 8.25 -19.61
CA LEU A 44 -16.18 7.49 -20.59
C LEU A 44 -16.25 6.01 -20.25
N LEU A 45 -15.13 5.42 -19.86
CA LEU A 45 -15.08 4.03 -19.41
C LEU A 45 -15.92 3.82 -18.15
N CYS A 46 -15.79 4.68 -17.14
CA CYS A 46 -16.62 4.62 -15.93
C CYS A 46 -18.11 4.72 -16.26
N VAL A 47 -18.52 5.62 -17.16
CA VAL A 47 -19.93 5.80 -17.55
C VAL A 47 -20.47 4.57 -18.28
N PHE A 48 -19.74 4.03 -19.27
CA PHE A 48 -20.24 2.90 -20.06
C PHE A 48 -20.15 1.54 -19.34
N LEU A 49 -19.23 1.41 -18.38
CA LEU A 49 -18.98 0.16 -17.64
C LEU A 49 -19.40 0.21 -16.17
N PHE A 50 -20.13 1.25 -15.75
CA PHE A 50 -20.53 1.44 -14.35
C PHE A 50 -21.17 0.20 -13.71
N ASN A 51 -22.08 -0.45 -14.44
CA ASN A 51 -22.83 -1.62 -13.96
C ASN A 51 -22.13 -2.97 -14.21
N ASP A 52 -21.02 -2.99 -14.96
CA ASP A 52 -20.39 -4.25 -15.39
C ASP A 52 -19.33 -4.76 -14.39
N ASN A 53 -19.06 -4.02 -13.30
CA ASN A 53 -18.07 -4.35 -12.27
C ASN A 53 -16.65 -4.61 -12.81
N MET A 54 -16.25 -3.90 -13.87
CA MET A 54 -14.96 -4.05 -14.55
C MET A 54 -13.92 -3.01 -14.10
N TRP A 55 -14.00 -2.53 -12.85
CA TRP A 55 -13.20 -1.41 -12.35
C TRP A 55 -11.69 -1.59 -12.54
N TRP A 56 -11.17 -2.79 -12.27
CA TRP A 56 -9.75 -3.09 -12.48
C TRP A 56 -9.37 -3.07 -13.95
N ALA A 57 -10.19 -3.62 -14.83
CA ALA A 57 -9.97 -3.55 -16.28
C ALA A 57 -9.97 -2.09 -16.77
N ILE A 58 -10.87 -1.25 -16.26
CA ILE A 58 -10.89 0.20 -16.57
C ILE A 58 -9.56 0.84 -16.17
N ILE A 59 -9.09 0.62 -14.93
CA ILE A 59 -7.81 1.17 -14.45
C ILE A 59 -6.66 0.74 -15.36
N PHE A 60 -6.55 -0.55 -15.68
CA PHE A 60 -5.48 -1.05 -16.55
C PHE A 60 -5.53 -0.43 -17.95
N VAL A 61 -6.71 -0.37 -18.58
CA VAL A 61 -6.85 0.25 -19.92
C VAL A 61 -6.46 1.73 -19.88
N VAL A 62 -6.90 2.49 -18.88
CA VAL A 62 -6.55 3.92 -18.73
C VAL A 62 -5.05 4.11 -18.53
N LEU A 63 -4.41 3.28 -17.70
CA LEU A 63 -2.96 3.35 -17.46
C LEU A 63 -2.15 3.03 -18.72
N PHE A 64 -2.52 1.99 -19.45
CA PHE A 64 -1.84 1.65 -20.70
C PHE A 64 -2.11 2.67 -21.81
N HIS A 65 -3.32 3.25 -21.88
CA HIS A 65 -3.63 4.35 -22.80
C HIS A 65 -2.68 5.53 -22.54
N ALA A 66 -2.57 5.95 -21.28
CA ALA A 66 -1.64 7.00 -20.87
C ALA A 66 -0.18 6.66 -21.22
N LEU A 67 0.25 5.43 -20.96
CA LEU A 67 1.60 4.97 -21.28
C LEU A 67 1.91 5.08 -22.77
N PHE A 68 1.03 4.58 -23.64
CA PHE A 68 1.26 4.61 -25.09
C PHE A 68 1.19 6.01 -25.67
N ASP A 69 0.25 6.83 -25.19
CA ASP A 69 0.19 8.24 -25.56
C ASP A 69 1.48 9.00 -25.17
N TRP A 70 2.04 8.69 -24.01
CA TRP A 70 3.31 9.28 -23.58
C TRP A 70 4.50 8.77 -24.42
N LEU A 71 4.54 7.48 -24.73
CA LEU A 71 5.57 6.90 -25.61
C LEU A 71 5.51 7.51 -27.02
N LYS A 72 4.31 7.71 -27.56
CA LYS A 72 4.06 8.40 -28.83
C LYS A 72 4.67 9.80 -28.84
N LEU A 73 4.49 10.59 -27.78
CA LEU A 73 5.09 11.93 -27.67
C LEU A 73 6.64 11.90 -27.75
N LYS A 74 7.27 10.86 -27.19
CA LYS A 74 8.73 10.68 -27.26
C LYS A 74 9.22 10.23 -28.64
N LEU A 75 8.45 9.37 -29.31
CA LEU A 75 8.83 8.77 -30.60
C LEU A 75 8.54 9.65 -31.81
N THR A 76 7.74 10.72 -31.64
CA THR A 76 7.40 11.67 -32.72
C THR A 76 8.63 12.30 -33.38
N LYS A 77 9.78 12.37 -32.69
CA LYS A 77 11.05 12.86 -33.26
C LYS A 77 11.79 11.85 -34.15
N LYS A 78 11.47 10.56 -34.02
CA LYS A 78 12.22 9.46 -34.67
C LYS A 78 11.43 8.74 -35.77
N ILE A 79 10.10 8.75 -35.69
CA ILE A 79 9.22 7.96 -36.56
C ILE A 79 8.23 8.90 -37.28
N LYS A 80 7.87 8.56 -38.52
CA LYS A 80 6.88 9.32 -39.31
C LYS A 80 5.51 9.32 -38.62
N ILE A 81 4.83 10.46 -38.65
CA ILE A 81 3.55 10.69 -37.97
C ILE A 81 2.47 9.65 -38.34
N PRO A 82 2.25 9.28 -39.62
CA PRO A 82 1.20 8.31 -39.97
C PRO A 82 1.45 6.91 -39.43
N VAL A 83 2.71 6.47 -39.44
CA VAL A 83 3.12 5.16 -38.90
C VAL A 83 2.89 5.14 -37.39
N LEU A 84 3.30 6.20 -36.71
CA LEU A 84 3.15 6.32 -35.27
C LEU A 84 1.66 6.37 -34.86
N PHE A 85 0.81 7.01 -35.64
CA PHE A 85 -0.65 6.99 -35.43
C PHE A 85 -1.23 5.59 -35.58
N LEU A 86 -0.85 4.85 -36.64
CA LEU A 86 -1.35 3.49 -36.86
C LEU A 86 -0.91 2.53 -35.74
N VAL A 87 0.37 2.58 -35.36
CA VAL A 87 0.93 1.76 -34.27
C VAL A 87 0.24 2.06 -32.95
N ASP A 88 -0.01 3.34 -32.64
CA ASP A 88 -0.72 3.77 -31.43
C ASP A 88 -2.15 3.20 -31.37
N GLN A 89 -2.93 3.29 -32.44
CA GLN A 89 -4.29 2.72 -32.47
C GLN A 89 -4.28 1.19 -32.35
N LEU A 90 -3.31 0.51 -32.97
CA LEU A 90 -3.15 -0.94 -32.81
C LEU A 90 -2.80 -1.32 -31.37
N LEU A 91 -1.92 -0.56 -30.71
CA LEU A 91 -1.54 -0.80 -29.32
C LEU A 91 -2.73 -0.61 -28.37
N HIS A 92 -3.54 0.43 -28.55
CA HIS A 92 -4.74 0.65 -27.74
C HIS A 92 -5.77 -0.48 -27.89
N ILE A 93 -6.07 -0.89 -29.13
CA ILE A 93 -6.99 -1.99 -29.42
C ILE A 93 -6.43 -3.32 -28.84
N LEU A 94 -5.14 -3.56 -29.00
CA LEU A 94 -4.48 -4.75 -28.44
C LEU A 94 -4.57 -4.77 -26.92
N THR A 95 -4.36 -3.64 -26.25
CA THR A 95 -4.51 -3.53 -24.80
C THR A 95 -5.93 -3.77 -24.35
N ILE A 96 -6.93 -3.15 -24.99
CA ILE A 96 -8.34 -3.38 -24.65
C ILE A 96 -8.67 -4.87 -24.77
N THR A 97 -8.26 -5.50 -25.86
CA THR A 97 -8.53 -6.92 -26.11
C THR A 97 -7.82 -7.81 -25.10
N THR A 98 -6.54 -7.54 -24.82
CA THR A 98 -5.73 -8.30 -23.85
C THR A 98 -6.28 -8.18 -22.44
N VAL A 99 -6.56 -6.96 -21.98
CA VAL A 99 -7.14 -6.71 -20.65
C VAL A 99 -8.49 -7.40 -20.52
N LEU A 100 -9.35 -7.32 -21.54
CA LEU A 100 -10.62 -8.03 -21.52
C LEU A 100 -10.42 -9.54 -21.41
N ILE A 101 -9.57 -10.16 -22.23
CA ILE A 101 -9.29 -11.61 -22.15
C ILE A 101 -8.78 -11.98 -20.76
N VAL A 102 -7.85 -11.22 -20.19
CA VAL A 102 -7.29 -11.49 -18.85
C VAL A 102 -8.36 -11.43 -17.77
N PHE A 103 -9.17 -10.37 -17.74
CA PHE A 103 -10.15 -10.19 -16.67
C PHE A 103 -11.41 -11.06 -16.82
N SER A 104 -11.81 -11.40 -18.05
CA SER A 104 -13.04 -12.15 -18.29
C SER A 104 -12.82 -13.64 -18.57
N THR A 105 -11.69 -14.04 -19.16
CA THR A 105 -11.38 -15.46 -19.43
C THR A 105 -10.51 -16.07 -18.34
N LEU A 106 -9.42 -15.38 -17.94
CA LEU A 106 -8.55 -15.89 -16.86
C LEU A 106 -9.14 -15.66 -15.46
N ARG A 107 -10.29 -14.98 -15.37
CA ARG A 107 -11.02 -14.67 -14.13
C ARG A 107 -10.12 -14.11 -13.03
N ILE A 108 -9.12 -13.32 -13.41
CA ILE A 108 -8.30 -12.60 -12.44
C ILE A 108 -9.21 -11.56 -11.80
N SER A 109 -9.68 -11.85 -10.59
CA SER A 109 -10.45 -10.92 -9.78
C SER A 109 -9.63 -10.47 -8.58
N PHE A 110 -9.83 -9.22 -8.19
CA PHE A 110 -9.31 -8.67 -6.94
C PHE A 110 -10.38 -8.75 -5.85
N ASP A 111 -11.22 -9.79 -5.90
CA ASP A 111 -12.34 -9.97 -4.96
C ASP A 111 -11.86 -10.11 -3.52
N PHE A 112 -10.58 -10.45 -3.29
CA PHE A 112 -9.96 -10.46 -1.96
C PHE A 112 -10.11 -9.11 -1.23
N ILE A 113 -10.22 -7.98 -1.95
CA ILE A 113 -10.45 -6.66 -1.33
C ILE A 113 -11.87 -6.55 -0.77
N ASN A 114 -12.83 -7.30 -1.31
CA ASN A 114 -14.19 -7.35 -0.79
C ASN A 114 -14.36 -8.38 0.34
N GLN A 115 -13.32 -9.16 0.64
CA GLN A 115 -13.34 -10.14 1.71
C GLN A 115 -13.06 -9.46 3.07
N PRO A 116 -13.92 -9.63 4.09
CA PRO A 116 -13.74 -8.98 5.39
C PRO A 116 -12.42 -9.36 6.08
N GLU A 117 -11.89 -10.56 5.81
CA GLU A 117 -10.62 -11.06 6.33
C GLU A 117 -9.44 -10.19 5.90
N PHE A 118 -9.45 -9.68 4.67
CA PHE A 118 -8.41 -8.77 4.17
C PHE A 118 -8.34 -7.50 4.99
N TRP A 119 -9.51 -6.87 5.24
CA TRP A 119 -9.59 -5.65 6.04
C TRP A 119 -9.26 -5.89 7.50
N LEU A 120 -9.67 -7.04 8.06
CA LEU A 120 -9.35 -7.40 9.43
C LEU A 120 -7.82 -7.57 9.61
N ILE A 121 -7.15 -8.26 8.69
CA ILE A 121 -5.68 -8.41 8.70
C ILE A 121 -5.00 -7.03 8.57
N LEU A 122 -5.47 -6.20 7.64
CA LEU A 122 -4.91 -4.86 7.42
C LEU A 122 -5.02 -4.00 8.68
N ILE A 123 -6.19 -3.97 9.33
CA ILE A 123 -6.41 -3.23 10.56
C ILE A 123 -5.53 -3.78 11.68
N ALA A 124 -5.45 -5.10 11.86
CA ALA A 124 -4.60 -5.71 12.86
C ALA A 124 -3.12 -5.34 12.68
N ILE A 125 -2.59 -5.39 11.45
CA ILE A 125 -1.21 -4.98 11.16
C ILE A 125 -0.99 -3.50 11.49
N VAL A 126 -1.91 -2.62 11.10
CA VAL A 126 -1.81 -1.17 11.40
C VAL A 126 -1.86 -0.91 12.91
N LEU A 127 -2.76 -1.59 13.63
CA LEU A 127 -2.90 -1.49 15.08
C LEU A 127 -1.61 -1.90 15.78
N VAL A 128 -1.13 -3.11 15.49
CA VAL A 128 0.07 -3.70 16.09
C VAL A 128 1.31 -2.87 15.78
N THR A 129 1.44 -2.32 14.57
CA THR A 129 2.69 -1.63 14.18
C THR A 129 2.69 -0.15 14.54
N GLN A 130 1.73 0.63 14.02
CA GLN A 130 1.73 2.09 14.09
C GLN A 130 0.97 2.61 15.30
N VAL A 131 -0.27 2.14 15.51
CA VAL A 131 -1.14 2.68 16.57
C VAL A 131 -0.56 2.38 17.95
N THR A 132 -0.14 1.13 18.19
CA THR A 132 0.55 0.74 19.43
C THR A 132 1.82 1.55 19.69
N ALA A 133 2.62 1.83 18.65
CA ALA A 133 3.84 2.62 18.81
C ALA A 133 3.54 4.07 19.24
N VAL A 134 2.48 4.66 18.70
CA VAL A 134 2.01 6.00 19.11
C VAL A 134 1.46 5.95 20.55
N PHE A 135 0.65 4.95 20.88
CA PHE A 135 0.08 4.79 22.21
C PHE A 135 1.14 4.66 23.30
N ILE A 136 2.13 3.78 23.10
CA ILE A 136 3.26 3.60 24.02
C ILE A 136 4.04 4.90 24.18
N ARG A 137 4.28 5.64 23.08
CA ARG A 137 4.98 6.91 23.14
C ARG A 137 4.24 7.95 23.98
N ILE A 138 2.92 8.03 23.84
CA ILE A 138 2.08 8.95 24.62
C ILE A 138 2.12 8.55 26.10
N LEU A 139 1.87 7.28 26.42
CA LEU A 139 1.87 6.79 27.80
C LEU A 139 3.21 6.99 28.50
N LEU A 140 4.32 6.81 27.78
CA LEU A 140 5.65 6.94 28.35
C LEU A 140 6.25 8.35 28.22
N SER A 141 5.54 9.30 27.61
CA SER A 141 6.01 10.69 27.44
C SER A 141 6.35 11.41 28.76
N PRO A 142 5.64 11.20 29.90
CA PRO A 142 6.02 11.83 31.16
C PRO A 142 7.39 11.36 31.67
N TYR A 143 7.77 10.11 31.37
CA TYR A 143 9.06 9.53 31.73
C TYR A 143 10.19 9.98 30.79
N GLN A 144 9.87 10.42 29.57
CA GLN A 144 10.84 10.97 28.60
C GLN A 144 11.24 12.41 28.93
N ASN A 145 10.34 13.21 29.51
CA ASN A 145 10.57 14.63 29.82
C ASN A 145 11.64 14.88 30.90
N HIS A 146 12.08 13.85 31.63
CA HIS A 146 13.21 13.93 32.56
C HIS A 146 14.58 13.99 31.86
N LYS A 147 14.63 13.75 30.54
CA LYS A 147 15.82 13.92 29.72
C LYS A 147 15.54 15.04 28.73
N LYS A 148 15.94 16.27 29.07
CA LYS A 148 16.24 17.30 28.04
C LYS A 148 17.35 16.71 27.17
N ILE A 149 16.96 15.96 26.12
CA ILE A 149 17.85 15.63 25.04
C ILE A 149 18.04 16.95 24.30
N THR A 150 19.14 17.63 24.59
CA THR A 150 19.65 18.76 23.82
C THR A 150 19.60 18.41 22.33
N PRO A 151 19.21 19.34 21.44
CA PRO A 151 19.20 19.06 20.01
C PRO A 151 20.66 19.03 19.55
N LEU A 152 21.27 17.84 19.55
CA LEU A 152 22.63 17.63 19.09
C LEU A 152 22.56 16.76 17.83
N ASN A 153 23.06 17.33 16.75
CA ASN A 153 23.20 16.69 15.45
C ASN A 153 24.14 15.49 15.56
N ASP A 154 23.63 14.27 15.43
CA ASP A 154 24.46 13.12 15.09
C ASP A 154 23.67 12.08 14.28
N THR A 155 24.19 11.77 13.11
CA THR A 155 23.67 10.76 12.16
C THR A 155 23.51 9.40 12.83
N ASP A 156 24.41 9.05 13.75
CA ASP A 156 24.45 7.76 14.43
C ASP A 156 23.30 7.57 15.44
N GLN A 157 22.90 8.64 16.14
CA GLN A 157 21.73 8.56 17.04
C GLN A 157 20.42 8.42 16.26
N LYS A 158 20.33 9.02 15.06
CA LYS A 158 19.16 8.84 14.17
C LYS A 158 19.08 7.40 13.66
N VAL A 159 20.21 6.78 13.35
CA VAL A 159 20.30 5.35 12.96
C VAL A 159 19.86 4.46 14.12
N LEU A 160 20.38 4.68 15.33
CA LEU A 160 20.02 3.92 16.54
C LEU A 160 18.54 4.08 16.93
N PHE A 161 17.99 5.29 16.84
CA PHE A 161 16.58 5.56 17.11
C PHE A 161 15.66 4.82 16.11
N ASN A 162 16.04 4.79 14.83
CA ASN A 162 15.31 4.04 13.82
C ASN A 162 15.42 2.53 14.05
N ALA A 163 16.59 2.03 14.44
CA ALA A 163 16.78 0.61 14.76
C ALA A 163 15.84 0.15 15.88
N GLY A 164 15.75 0.90 16.99
CA GLY A 164 14.82 0.61 18.08
C GLY A 164 13.35 0.59 17.64
N LYS A 165 12.94 1.49 16.73
CA LYS A 165 11.60 1.50 16.14
C LYS A 165 11.31 0.21 15.36
N TYR A 166 12.23 -0.21 14.49
CA TYR A 166 12.06 -1.42 13.67
C TYR A 166 12.09 -2.70 14.52
N ILE A 167 12.96 -2.78 15.52
CA ILE A 167 12.98 -3.90 16.48
C ILE A 167 11.61 -4.03 17.16
N GLY A 168 11.07 -2.93 17.69
CA GLY A 168 9.75 -2.96 18.31
C GLY A 168 8.62 -3.36 17.35
N ILE A 169 8.68 -2.96 16.08
CA ILE A 169 7.72 -3.41 15.06
C ILE A 169 7.83 -4.92 14.84
N LEU A 170 9.04 -5.44 14.66
CA LEU A 170 9.27 -6.87 14.42
C LEU A 170 8.81 -7.72 15.61
N GLU A 171 9.14 -7.35 16.84
CA GLU A 171 8.71 -8.06 18.04
C GLU A 171 7.18 -8.15 18.12
N ARG A 172 6.48 -7.03 17.88
CA ARG A 172 5.02 -7.01 17.92
C ARG A 172 4.39 -7.85 16.80
N LEU A 173 4.98 -7.85 15.60
CA LEU A 173 4.54 -8.71 14.49
C LEU A 173 4.75 -10.20 14.80
N PHE A 174 5.89 -10.58 15.41
CA PHE A 174 6.13 -11.96 15.85
C PHE A 174 5.12 -12.39 16.91
N ILE A 175 4.89 -11.57 17.93
CA ILE A 175 3.91 -11.87 18.99
C ILE A 175 2.52 -12.00 18.40
N PHE A 176 2.09 -11.06 17.55
CA PHE A 176 0.81 -11.14 16.86
C PHE A 176 0.70 -12.45 16.05
N GLY A 177 1.72 -12.78 15.25
CA GLY A 177 1.76 -14.02 14.47
C GLY A 177 1.69 -15.28 15.34
N PHE A 178 2.39 -15.31 16.47
CA PHE A 178 2.35 -16.41 17.44
C PHE A 178 0.97 -16.59 18.05
N VAL A 179 0.28 -15.50 18.44
CA VAL A 179 -1.10 -15.57 18.95
C VAL A 179 -2.07 -16.07 17.88
N VAL A 180 -1.95 -15.55 16.65
CA VAL A 180 -2.80 -15.99 15.53
C VAL A 180 -2.58 -17.48 15.22
N ALA A 181 -1.34 -17.95 15.29
CA ALA A 181 -0.99 -19.36 15.10
C ALA A 181 -1.30 -20.27 16.31
N ASN A 182 -1.82 -19.72 17.42
CA ASN A 182 -1.96 -20.39 18.72
C ASN A 182 -0.64 -20.98 19.27
N PHE A 183 0.51 -20.42 18.88
CA PHE A 183 1.84 -20.83 19.32
C PHE A 183 2.33 -19.97 20.50
N TRP A 184 1.76 -20.20 21.68
CA TRP A 184 2.03 -19.40 22.87
C TRP A 184 3.48 -19.51 23.35
N GLU A 185 4.12 -20.65 23.12
CA GLU A 185 5.51 -20.92 23.47
C GLU A 185 6.47 -19.98 22.73
N GLY A 186 6.13 -19.58 21.50
CA GLY A 186 6.91 -18.63 20.71
C GLY A 186 7.06 -17.27 21.37
N ILE A 187 6.02 -16.81 22.08
CA ILE A 187 6.07 -15.56 22.86
C ILE A 187 7.08 -15.70 24.00
N GLY A 188 7.08 -16.85 24.69
CA GLY A 188 8.04 -17.17 25.74
C GLY A 188 9.49 -17.21 25.22
N PHE A 189 9.72 -17.82 24.06
CA PHE A 189 11.03 -17.83 23.42
C PHE A 189 11.53 -16.42 23.07
N LEU A 190 10.65 -15.59 22.50
CA LEU A 190 10.99 -14.20 22.16
C LEU A 190 11.34 -13.37 23.40
N LEU A 191 10.57 -13.54 24.49
CA LEU A 191 10.83 -12.91 25.79
C LEU A 191 12.17 -13.34 26.39
N ALA A 192 12.47 -14.64 26.36
CA ALA A 192 13.72 -15.19 26.86
C ALA A 192 14.92 -14.66 26.06
N ALA A 193 14.84 -14.70 24.72
CA ALA A 193 15.89 -14.17 23.85
C ALA A 193 16.15 -12.68 24.11
N LYS A 194 15.09 -11.86 24.23
CA LYS A 194 15.20 -10.43 24.54
C LYS A 194 15.84 -10.18 25.91
N SER A 195 15.54 -11.02 26.90
CA SER A 195 16.10 -10.91 28.25
C SER A 195 17.61 -11.22 28.27
N ILE A 196 18.05 -12.22 27.50
CA ILE A 196 19.48 -12.58 27.37
C ILE A 196 20.28 -11.41 26.77
N PHE A 197 19.78 -10.81 25.68
CA PHE A 197 20.47 -9.67 25.04
C PHE A 197 20.54 -8.42 25.93
N ARG A 198 19.69 -8.33 26.95
CA ARG A 198 19.60 -7.16 27.83
C ARG A 198 20.31 -7.36 29.18
N PHE A 199 20.77 -8.57 29.49
CA PHE A 199 21.40 -8.88 30.77
C PHE A 199 22.73 -8.14 30.99
N GLY A 200 23.47 -7.84 29.91
CA GLY A 200 24.75 -7.11 29.98
C GLY A 200 24.62 -5.65 30.43
N ASP A 201 23.49 -4.99 30.13
CA ASP A 201 23.27 -3.56 30.39
C ASP A 201 22.76 -3.27 31.82
N LEU A 202 22.29 -4.30 32.54
CA LEU A 202 21.63 -4.15 33.86
C LEU A 202 22.60 -3.90 35.03
N ASN A 203 23.91 -4.06 34.83
CA ASN A 203 24.92 -3.99 35.90
C ASN A 203 25.37 -2.56 36.27
N ASN A 204 24.89 -1.52 35.58
CA ASN A 204 25.29 -0.13 35.83
C ASN A 204 24.20 0.65 36.61
N ALA A 205 24.48 1.03 37.86
CA ALA A 205 23.53 1.72 38.75
C ALA A 205 22.99 3.08 38.23
N LYS A 206 23.68 3.73 37.29
CA LYS A 206 23.25 4.98 36.63
C LYS A 206 22.09 4.79 35.64
N GLU A 207 21.72 3.55 35.31
CA GLU A 207 20.77 3.23 34.23
C GLU A 207 19.42 2.67 34.71
N ARG A 208 19.18 2.60 36.03
CA ARG A 208 17.98 1.98 36.60
C ARG A 208 16.65 2.53 36.04
N HIS A 209 16.54 3.85 35.90
CA HIS A 209 15.35 4.49 35.34
C HIS A 209 15.16 4.21 33.83
N LEU A 210 16.26 4.04 33.08
CA LEU A 210 16.22 3.62 31.67
C LEU A 210 15.79 2.15 31.57
N THR A 211 16.26 1.31 32.48
CA THR A 211 15.87 -0.08 32.56
C THR A 211 14.38 -0.24 32.83
N GLU A 212 13.84 0.48 33.82
CA GLU A 212 12.41 0.46 34.16
C GLU A 212 11.57 0.98 32.98
N TYR A 213 11.96 2.09 32.35
CA TYR A 213 11.28 2.63 31.18
C TYR A 213 11.19 1.63 30.02
N VAL A 214 12.29 0.98 29.65
CA VAL A 214 12.30 0.02 28.53
C VAL A 214 11.57 -1.28 28.92
N LEU A 215 11.58 -1.66 30.20
CA LEU A 215 10.81 -2.82 30.70
C LEU A 215 9.31 -2.56 30.57
N ILE A 216 8.82 -1.42 31.07
CA ILE A 216 7.41 -1.02 30.96
C ILE A 216 7.00 -0.91 29.48
N GLY A 217 7.83 -0.29 28.64
CA GLY A 217 7.58 -0.19 27.21
C GLY A 217 7.48 -1.56 26.53
N THR A 218 8.31 -2.53 26.93
CA THR A 218 8.26 -3.90 26.40
C THR A 218 6.98 -4.61 26.83
N PHE A 219 6.59 -4.53 28.10
CA PHE A 219 5.33 -5.14 28.57
C PHE A 219 4.10 -4.53 27.91
N LEU A 220 4.04 -3.19 27.78
CA LEU A 220 2.95 -2.52 27.06
C LEU A 220 2.89 -2.93 25.58
N SER A 221 4.06 -3.04 24.94
CA SER A 221 4.19 -3.49 23.54
C SER A 221 3.72 -4.93 23.36
N PHE A 222 4.10 -5.83 24.26
CA PHE A 222 3.76 -7.24 24.15
C PHE A 222 2.29 -7.48 24.49
N GLY A 223 1.81 -6.88 25.59
CA GLY A 223 0.42 -6.97 26.01
C GLY A 223 -0.55 -6.44 24.94
N SER A 224 -0.24 -5.29 24.32
CA SER A 224 -1.07 -4.77 23.23
C SER A 224 -1.05 -5.67 21.98
N ALA A 225 0.09 -6.22 21.59
CA ALA A 225 0.16 -7.17 20.47
C ALA A 225 -0.66 -8.45 20.74
N ILE A 226 -0.61 -8.96 21.98
CA ILE A 226 -1.41 -10.12 22.41
C ILE A 226 -2.91 -9.80 22.35
N VAL A 227 -3.33 -8.67 22.92
CA VAL A 227 -4.74 -8.25 22.92
C VAL A 227 -5.25 -8.11 21.49
N VAL A 228 -4.51 -7.47 20.59
CA VAL A 228 -4.91 -7.35 19.19
C VAL A 228 -4.99 -8.72 18.52
N GLY A 229 -4.05 -9.64 18.78
CA GLY A 229 -4.09 -11.01 18.26
C GLY A 229 -5.30 -11.80 18.75
N LEU A 230 -5.67 -11.67 20.03
CA LEU A 230 -6.85 -12.31 20.59
C LEU A 230 -8.15 -11.76 20.00
N ILE A 231 -8.25 -10.43 19.86
CA ILE A 231 -9.39 -9.79 19.19
C ILE A 231 -9.48 -10.27 17.74
N PHE A 232 -8.36 -10.32 17.02
CA PHE A 232 -8.30 -10.84 15.66
C PHE A 232 -8.83 -12.27 15.58
N ASN A 233 -8.33 -13.19 16.41
CA ASN A 233 -8.79 -14.58 16.45
C ASN A 233 -10.26 -14.73 16.81
N HIS A 234 -10.77 -13.88 17.71
CA HIS A 234 -12.18 -13.88 18.06
C HIS A 234 -13.06 -13.40 16.89
N VAL A 235 -12.69 -12.29 16.25
CA VAL A 235 -13.45 -11.70 15.16
C VAL A 235 -13.39 -12.57 13.90
N ILE A 236 -12.23 -13.11 13.53
CA ILE A 236 -12.09 -14.00 12.37
C ILE A 236 -12.93 -15.27 12.51
N LYS A 237 -13.01 -15.83 13.73
CA LYS A 237 -13.84 -17.01 14.01
C LYS A 237 -15.35 -16.73 13.87
N ASN A 238 -15.79 -15.51 14.12
CA ASN A 238 -17.19 -15.11 13.98
C ASN A 238 -17.53 -14.61 12.57
N LEU A 239 -16.53 -14.35 11.72
CA LEU A 239 -16.70 -13.96 10.32
C LEU A 239 -16.83 -15.18 9.39
N LEU A 240 -16.16 -16.29 9.74
CA LEU A 240 -16.25 -17.59 9.08
C LEU A 240 -17.51 -18.36 9.51
#